data_AF-A0A7X8LNY6-F1
#
_entry.id   AF-A0A7X8LNY6-F1
#
_cell.length_a   1.000
_cell.length_b   1.000
_cell.length_c   1.000
_cell.angle_alpha   90.00
_cell.angle_beta   90.00
_cell.angle_gamma   90.00
#
_symmetry.space_group_name_H-M   'P 1'
#
loop_
_entity.id
_entity.type
_entity.pdbx_description
1 polymer ?
#
loop_
_entity_poly.entity_id
_entity_poly.type
_entity_poly.pdbx_seq_one_letter_code
_entity_poly.pdbx_strand_id
1 'polypeptide(L)'
;MNPLLADASTAQKQSSKPKVKVETLAKGTKYATKLYIIDSGKPGPVVMIVGGVHGNERAGYTAAAKVKDWNIKKGTLLVLPKANVMAVDKKVRYLSKQGDLNRKFPKSSSQKGSNTLSRAIWSAVKKHKVDWLMDMHEGFDYYKNKSTSSVGQSLIYYPKNGTKTVATKIVSTLNRGISSSYKKFSLLKYPVKGSLARAAGQYLGVNSFIFETCDNPSLSVRVKYQQLAAKTLLKELGMY
;
A
#
# COMPACT_ATOMS: atom_id res chain seq x y z
N MET A 1 -31.84 19.73 53.27
CA MET A 1 -31.20 18.55 52.67
C MET A 1 -31.02 18.83 51.18
N ASN A 2 -29.81 18.57 50.67
CA ASN A 2 -29.31 18.78 49.30
C ASN A 2 -29.98 17.80 48.31
N PRO A 3 -29.71 17.80 46.98
CA PRO A 3 -29.95 18.79 45.92
C PRO A 3 -30.59 18.15 44.64
N LEU A 4 -30.95 18.94 43.62
CA LEU A 4 -31.05 18.49 42.21
C LEU A 4 -30.37 19.57 41.35
N LEU A 5 -29.05 19.49 41.13
CA LEU A 5 -28.35 18.78 40.04
C LEU A 5 -28.59 19.37 38.65
N ALA A 6 -27.47 19.78 38.08
CA ALA A 6 -27.28 20.55 36.86
C ALA A 6 -27.60 19.76 35.59
N ASP A 7 -28.26 20.42 34.65
CA ASP A 7 -28.32 19.98 33.25
C ASP A 7 -27.01 20.38 32.55
N ALA A 8 -26.02 19.47 32.60
CA ALA A 8 -24.86 19.53 31.73
C ALA A 8 -25.26 18.96 30.35
N SER A 9 -25.67 19.86 29.45
CA SER A 9 -25.78 19.61 28.01
C SER A 9 -24.49 18.96 27.49
N THR A 10 -24.54 17.66 27.25
CA THR A 10 -23.51 16.90 26.56
C THR A 10 -23.59 17.21 25.06
N ALA A 11 -22.85 18.21 24.62
CA ALA A 11 -22.63 18.45 23.20
C ALA A 11 -21.94 17.21 22.60
N GLN A 12 -22.68 16.42 21.83
CA GLN A 12 -22.13 15.38 20.97
C GLN A 12 -21.07 16.01 20.06
N LYS A 13 -19.80 15.69 20.30
CA LYS A 13 -18.72 15.96 19.34
C LYS A 13 -19.03 15.19 18.05
N GLN A 14 -19.67 15.85 17.10
CA GLN A 14 -19.72 15.40 15.72
C GLN A 14 -18.27 15.20 15.24
N SER A 15 -17.86 13.95 15.06
CA SER A 15 -16.58 13.68 14.42
C SER A 15 -16.70 14.14 12.97
N SER A 16 -16.08 15.28 12.64
CA SER A 16 -15.97 15.71 11.24
C SER A 16 -15.33 14.59 10.43
N LYS A 17 -15.99 14.12 9.37
CA LYS A 17 -15.38 13.16 8.43
C LYS A 17 -14.02 13.72 7.99
N PRO A 18 -12.95 12.90 7.94
CA PRO A 18 -11.65 13.37 7.50
C PRO A 18 -11.75 13.99 6.10
N LYS A 19 -11.07 15.12 5.89
CA LYS A 19 -11.07 15.80 4.59
C LYS A 19 -10.30 14.96 3.59
N VAL A 20 -10.99 14.40 2.61
CA VAL A 20 -10.37 13.66 1.50
C VAL A 20 -10.07 14.64 0.36
N LYS A 21 -8.79 14.87 0.09
CA LYS A 21 -8.33 15.61 -1.09
C LYS A 21 -7.91 14.63 -2.19
N VAL A 22 -8.16 14.98 -3.45
CA VAL A 22 -7.71 14.18 -4.60
C VAL A 22 -6.67 14.98 -5.39
N GLU A 23 -5.51 14.37 -5.63
CA GLU A 23 -4.46 14.89 -6.51
C GLU A 23 -4.34 14.00 -7.75
N THR A 24 -4.24 14.61 -8.94
CA THR A 24 -3.99 13.88 -10.18
C THR A 24 -2.50 13.81 -10.47
N LEU A 25 -1.92 12.61 -10.39
CA LEU A 25 -0.55 12.33 -10.81
C LEU A 25 -0.49 12.20 -12.34
N ALA A 26 0.64 12.58 -12.95
CA ALA A 26 0.83 12.60 -14.40
C ALA A 26 -0.28 13.38 -15.15
N LYS A 27 -0.79 14.47 -14.53
CA LYS A 27 -1.82 15.35 -15.06
C LYS A 27 -1.44 15.84 -16.47
N GLY A 28 -2.44 15.90 -17.36
CA GLY A 28 -2.24 16.32 -18.76
C GLY A 28 -1.67 15.23 -19.66
N THR A 29 -1.51 14.00 -19.17
CA THR A 29 -1.05 12.87 -19.98
C THR A 29 -2.08 11.75 -19.96
N LYS A 30 -2.04 10.86 -20.95
CA LYS A 30 -2.87 9.65 -20.99
C LYS A 30 -2.59 8.64 -19.85
N TYR A 31 -1.56 8.89 -19.05
CA TYR A 31 -1.18 8.06 -17.89
C TYR A 31 -1.69 8.63 -16.56
N ALA A 32 -2.54 9.66 -16.60
CA ALA A 32 -3.04 10.32 -15.41
C ALA A 32 -3.72 9.33 -14.44
N THR A 33 -3.45 9.49 -13.14
CA THR A 33 -4.04 8.65 -12.09
C THR A 33 -4.33 9.45 -10.82
N LYS A 34 -5.29 9.00 -10.01
CA LYS A 34 -5.80 9.70 -8.83
C LYS A 34 -5.14 9.18 -7.55
N LEU A 35 -4.45 10.08 -6.85
CA LEU A 35 -3.98 9.91 -5.48
C LEU A 35 -5.01 10.52 -4.53
N TYR A 36 -5.51 9.72 -3.60
CA TYR A 36 -6.41 10.16 -2.54
C TYR A 36 -5.59 10.47 -1.29
N ILE A 37 -5.85 11.60 -0.66
CA ILE A 37 -5.13 12.11 0.50
C ILE A 37 -6.16 12.24 1.62
N ILE A 38 -6.09 11.33 2.58
CA ILE A 38 -6.91 11.36 3.79
C ILE A 38 -6.04 11.93 4.91
N ASP A 39 -6.33 13.17 5.31
CA ASP A 39 -5.65 13.85 6.41
C ASP A 39 -6.53 13.82 7.66
N SER A 40 -5.96 13.35 8.77
CA SER A 40 -6.63 13.32 10.07
C SER A 40 -6.70 14.69 10.76
N GLY A 41 -5.89 15.66 10.32
CA GLY A 41 -5.67 16.94 11.00
C GLY A 41 -4.85 16.83 12.28
N LYS A 42 -4.35 15.64 12.64
CA LYS A 42 -3.52 15.39 13.82
C LYS A 42 -2.11 14.93 13.43
N PRO A 43 -1.06 15.41 14.11
CA PRO A 43 0.32 14.96 13.83
C PRO A 43 0.47 13.43 13.87
N GLY A 44 1.20 12.88 12.92
CA GLY A 44 1.45 11.45 12.79
C GLY A 44 2.17 11.12 11.48
N PRO A 45 2.46 9.83 11.22
CA PRO A 45 3.21 9.43 10.05
C PRO A 45 2.40 9.59 8.76
N VAL A 46 3.12 9.69 7.64
CA VAL A 46 2.56 9.64 6.29
C VAL A 46 2.71 8.23 5.72
N VAL A 47 1.58 7.55 5.49
CA VAL A 47 1.55 6.19 4.91
C VAL A 47 1.03 6.26 3.48
N MET A 48 1.73 5.64 2.55
CA MET A 48 1.30 5.47 1.17
C MET A 48 0.93 4.01 0.86
N ILE A 49 -0.30 3.79 0.41
CA ILE A 49 -0.80 2.50 -0.08
C ILE A 49 -0.96 2.58 -1.60
N VAL A 50 -0.33 1.67 -2.32
CA VAL A 50 -0.34 1.63 -3.78
C VAL A 50 -0.92 0.31 -4.26
N GLY A 51 -1.88 0.37 -5.17
CA GLY A 51 -2.42 -0.78 -5.88
C GLY A 51 -2.33 -0.59 -7.39
N GLY A 52 -2.37 -1.70 -8.14
CA GLY A 52 -2.45 -1.66 -9.59
C GLY A 52 -1.18 -1.14 -10.29
N VAL A 53 -0.01 -1.40 -9.72
CA VAL A 53 1.27 -1.25 -10.44
C VAL A 53 1.26 -2.18 -11.66
N HIS A 54 0.79 -3.42 -11.46
CA HIS A 54 0.38 -4.31 -12.54
C HIS A 54 -1.14 -4.37 -12.66
N GLY A 55 -1.64 -4.43 -13.88
CA GLY A 55 -3.08 -4.34 -14.16
C GLY A 55 -3.86 -5.65 -14.05
N ASN A 56 -3.18 -6.80 -14.11
CA ASN A 56 -3.81 -8.11 -13.94
C ASN A 56 -3.88 -8.57 -12.47
N GLU A 57 -3.31 -7.81 -11.54
CA GLU A 57 -3.25 -8.12 -10.10
C GLU A 57 -4.47 -7.49 -9.39
N ARG A 58 -5.64 -8.11 -9.61
CA ARG A 58 -6.97 -7.60 -9.22
C ARG A 58 -7.16 -7.36 -7.73
N ALA A 59 -6.58 -8.16 -6.85
CA ALA A 59 -6.79 -8.00 -5.41
C ALA A 59 -6.18 -6.70 -4.89
N GLY A 60 -4.99 -6.32 -5.38
CA GLY A 60 -4.28 -5.13 -4.91
C GLY A 60 -5.05 -3.85 -5.17
N TYR A 61 -5.45 -3.58 -6.42
CA TYR A 61 -6.21 -2.36 -6.73
C TYR A 61 -7.65 -2.38 -6.20
N THR A 62 -8.26 -3.56 -6.06
CA THR A 62 -9.60 -3.67 -5.45
C THR A 62 -9.55 -3.36 -3.95
N ALA A 63 -8.54 -3.86 -3.24
CA ALA A 63 -8.33 -3.55 -1.83
C ALA A 63 -7.99 -2.07 -1.63
N ALA A 64 -7.07 -1.52 -2.40
CA ALA A 64 -6.70 -0.10 -2.33
C ALA A 64 -7.91 0.83 -2.61
N ALA A 65 -8.82 0.44 -3.52
CA ALA A 65 -10.05 1.17 -3.79
C ALA A 65 -11.04 1.18 -2.60
N LYS A 66 -10.90 0.27 -1.63
CA LYS A 66 -11.63 0.31 -0.35
C LYS A 66 -10.85 1.07 0.73
N VAL A 67 -9.52 0.97 0.73
CA VAL A 67 -8.64 1.65 1.70
C VAL A 67 -8.72 3.17 1.56
N LYS A 68 -8.95 3.71 0.35
CA LYS A 68 -9.12 5.16 0.15
C LYS A 68 -10.32 5.78 0.89
N ASP A 69 -11.27 4.95 1.35
CA ASP A 69 -12.46 5.39 2.06
C ASP A 69 -12.35 5.10 3.58
N TRP A 70 -11.17 4.72 4.07
CA TRP A 70 -10.93 4.50 5.50
C TRP A 70 -10.68 5.81 6.24
N ASN A 71 -11.13 5.83 7.50
CA ASN A 71 -10.80 6.91 8.44
C ASN A 71 -9.54 6.55 9.23
N ILE A 72 -8.71 7.57 9.49
CA ILE A 72 -7.49 7.45 10.30
C ILE A 72 -7.56 8.39 11.52
N LYS A 73 -6.93 7.98 12.61
CA LYS A 73 -6.91 8.67 13.90
C LYS A 73 -5.86 9.77 13.99
N LYS A 74 -4.74 9.62 13.27
CA LYS A 74 -3.61 10.57 13.22
C LYS A 74 -2.79 10.39 11.94
N GLY A 75 -1.99 11.38 11.58
CA GLY A 75 -1.15 11.38 10.39
C GLY A 75 -1.95 11.54 9.09
N THR A 76 -1.34 11.08 7.99
CA THR A 76 -1.89 11.19 6.63
C THR A 76 -1.83 9.84 5.92
N LEU A 77 -2.93 9.42 5.32
CA LEU A 77 -3.02 8.23 4.50
C LEU A 77 -3.15 8.66 3.03
N LEU A 78 -2.14 8.33 2.24
CA LEU A 78 -2.11 8.49 0.79
C LEU A 78 -2.50 7.16 0.15
N VAL A 79 -3.50 7.16 -0.73
CA VAL A 79 -3.92 5.94 -1.42
C VAL A 79 -3.93 6.16 -2.92
N LEU A 80 -3.18 5.35 -3.65
CA LEU A 80 -3.13 5.31 -5.11
C LEU A 80 -3.74 3.97 -5.57
N PRO A 81 -5.07 3.89 -5.79
CA PRO A 81 -5.72 2.60 -6.03
C PRO A 81 -5.33 1.93 -7.34
N LYS A 82 -5.12 2.72 -8.40
CA LYS A 82 -4.75 2.25 -9.73
C LYS A 82 -3.51 3.02 -10.20
N ALA A 83 -2.31 2.56 -9.83
CA ALA A 83 -1.08 3.20 -10.26
C ALA A 83 -0.99 3.26 -11.79
N ASN A 84 -1.22 2.13 -12.48
CA ASN A 84 -1.27 2.05 -13.94
C ASN A 84 -2.70 1.83 -14.43
N VAL A 85 -3.49 2.91 -14.48
CA VAL A 85 -4.92 2.88 -14.90
C VAL A 85 -5.11 2.14 -16.22
N MET A 86 -4.27 2.42 -17.23
CA MET A 86 -4.41 1.79 -18.54
C MET A 86 -4.16 0.27 -18.51
N ALA A 87 -3.21 -0.20 -17.71
CA ALA A 87 -2.97 -1.64 -17.55
C ALA A 87 -4.11 -2.31 -16.78
N VAL A 88 -4.61 -1.65 -15.72
CA VAL A 88 -5.75 -2.12 -14.92
C VAL A 88 -7.00 -2.27 -15.77
N ASP A 89 -7.34 -1.25 -16.56
CA ASP A 89 -8.56 -1.27 -17.39
C ASP A 89 -8.49 -2.35 -18.48
N LYS A 90 -7.28 -2.67 -18.97
CA LYS A 90 -7.02 -3.76 -19.91
C LYS A 90 -6.79 -5.13 -19.25
N LYS A 91 -6.73 -5.19 -17.92
CA LYS A 91 -6.44 -6.41 -17.14
C LYS A 91 -5.14 -7.12 -17.57
N VAL A 92 -4.13 -6.35 -17.98
CA VAL A 92 -2.81 -6.87 -18.38
C VAL A 92 -1.76 -6.49 -17.36
N ARG A 93 -0.69 -7.28 -17.23
CA ARG A 93 0.40 -6.98 -16.29
C ARG A 93 0.99 -5.60 -16.53
N TYR A 94 1.32 -5.29 -17.77
CA TYR A 94 1.74 -3.97 -18.22
C TYR A 94 1.46 -3.83 -19.71
N LEU A 95 1.48 -2.58 -20.20
CA LEU A 95 1.41 -2.31 -21.63
C LEU A 95 2.78 -2.52 -22.27
N SER A 96 2.89 -3.33 -23.32
CA SER A 96 4.18 -3.68 -23.95
C SER A 96 5.02 -2.46 -24.31
N LYS A 97 4.40 -1.40 -24.86
CA LYS A 97 5.10 -0.14 -25.19
C LYS A 97 5.65 0.64 -23.98
N GLN A 98 5.12 0.41 -22.77
CA GLN A 98 5.57 1.07 -21.54
C GLN A 98 6.54 0.21 -20.71
N GLY A 99 6.47 -1.11 -20.90
CA GLY A 99 7.17 -2.11 -20.10
C GLY A 99 6.65 -2.21 -18.67
N ASP A 100 7.28 -3.08 -17.89
CA ASP A 100 6.94 -3.33 -16.48
C ASP A 100 7.23 -2.08 -15.63
N LEU A 101 6.17 -1.41 -15.13
CA LEU A 101 6.27 -0.23 -14.24
C LEU A 101 7.11 -0.54 -12.98
N ASN A 102 7.04 -1.76 -12.47
CA ASN A 102 7.80 -2.25 -11.34
C ASN A 102 9.30 -2.48 -11.66
N ARG A 103 9.78 -1.99 -12.80
CA ARG A 103 11.21 -1.86 -13.19
C ARG A 103 11.59 -0.43 -13.58
N LYS A 104 10.68 0.53 -13.43
CA LYS A 104 10.82 1.90 -13.95
C LYS A 104 11.02 2.96 -12.86
N PHE A 105 11.10 2.57 -11.58
CA PHE A 105 11.49 3.46 -10.49
C PHE A 105 13.02 3.60 -10.42
N PRO A 106 13.56 4.61 -9.72
CA PRO A 106 15.00 4.87 -9.67
C PRO A 106 15.83 3.66 -9.24
N LYS A 107 17.03 3.54 -9.83
CA LYS A 107 18.04 2.54 -9.48
C LYS A 107 19.32 3.18 -8.91
N SER A 108 19.28 4.49 -8.65
CA SER A 108 20.26 5.25 -7.88
C SER A 108 19.56 6.45 -7.23
N SER A 109 20.24 7.09 -6.25
CA SER A 109 19.75 8.30 -5.57
C SER A 109 19.60 9.51 -6.49
N SER A 110 20.41 9.58 -7.56
CA SER A 110 20.37 10.66 -8.56
C SER A 110 19.32 10.46 -9.64
N GLN A 111 18.81 9.25 -9.82
CA GLN A 111 17.86 8.93 -10.89
C GLN A 111 16.42 9.36 -10.56
N LYS A 112 15.69 9.74 -11.61
CA LYS A 112 14.23 9.83 -11.61
C LYS A 112 13.63 8.51 -12.12
N GLY A 113 12.31 8.38 -12.05
CA GLY A 113 11.62 7.32 -12.77
C GLY A 113 11.90 7.38 -14.28
N SER A 114 11.99 6.22 -14.94
CA SER A 114 12.33 6.16 -16.36
C SER A 114 11.15 6.42 -17.31
N ASN A 115 9.90 6.41 -16.83
CA ASN A 115 8.74 6.82 -17.62
C ASN A 115 7.88 7.88 -16.90
N THR A 116 6.92 8.47 -17.61
CA THR A 116 6.06 9.55 -17.09
C THR A 116 5.37 9.16 -15.79
N LEU A 117 4.82 7.95 -15.73
CA LEU A 117 4.07 7.48 -14.58
C LEU A 117 4.96 7.23 -13.37
N SER A 118 6.10 6.55 -13.54
CA SER A 118 7.05 6.31 -12.46
C SER A 118 7.67 7.61 -11.95
N ARG A 119 7.91 8.60 -12.82
CA ARG A 119 8.32 9.96 -12.40
C ARG A 119 7.26 10.62 -11.54
N ALA A 120 6.00 10.59 -11.95
CA ALA A 120 4.91 11.23 -11.21
C ALA A 120 4.69 10.58 -9.83
N ILE A 121 4.66 9.25 -9.77
CA ILE A 121 4.53 8.51 -8.51
C ILE A 121 5.74 8.78 -7.60
N TRP A 122 6.97 8.73 -8.15
CA TRP A 122 8.18 9.02 -7.38
C TRP A 122 8.20 10.45 -6.83
N SER A 123 7.77 11.43 -7.63
CA SER A 123 7.63 12.81 -7.17
C SER A 123 6.59 12.94 -6.06
N ALA A 124 5.49 12.18 -6.11
CA ALA A 124 4.49 12.18 -5.04
C ALA A 124 5.04 11.62 -3.72
N VAL A 125 5.81 10.51 -3.76
CA VAL A 125 6.48 9.94 -2.57
C VAL A 125 7.35 11.00 -1.89
N LYS A 126 8.15 11.74 -2.67
CA LYS A 126 9.03 12.80 -2.14
C LYS A 126 8.24 14.01 -1.63
N LYS A 127 7.29 14.50 -2.43
CA LYS A 127 6.47 15.69 -2.14
C LYS A 127 5.75 15.54 -0.81
N HIS A 128 5.16 14.37 -0.57
CA HIS A 128 4.37 14.10 0.63
C HIS A 128 5.21 13.57 1.80
N LYS A 129 6.55 13.48 1.65
CA LYS A 129 7.48 13.01 2.70
C LYS A 129 7.02 11.68 3.32
N VAL A 130 6.74 10.69 2.47
CA VAL A 130 6.19 9.39 2.89
C VAL A 130 7.13 8.68 3.87
N ASP A 131 6.60 8.27 5.03
CA ASP A 131 7.35 7.52 6.05
C ASP A 131 7.26 6.00 5.85
N TRP A 132 6.10 5.55 5.34
CA TRP A 132 5.77 4.14 5.13
C TRP A 132 5.12 3.92 3.77
N LEU A 133 5.53 2.87 3.06
CA LEU A 133 4.98 2.51 1.75
C LEU A 133 4.67 1.02 1.65
N MET A 134 3.41 0.71 1.37
CA MET A 134 2.95 -0.64 1.02
C MET A 134 2.52 -0.67 -0.44
N ASP A 135 3.20 -1.48 -1.23
CA ASP A 135 2.89 -1.73 -2.64
C ASP A 135 2.18 -3.09 -2.78
N MET A 136 0.91 -3.09 -3.17
CA MET A 136 0.03 -4.27 -3.21
C MET A 136 0.15 -5.01 -4.55
N HIS A 137 0.64 -6.25 -4.52
CA HIS A 137 0.88 -7.09 -5.69
C HIS A 137 0.26 -8.49 -5.53
N GLU A 138 0.32 -9.28 -6.60
CA GLU A 138 -0.02 -10.70 -6.58
C GLU A 138 1.03 -11.57 -7.29
N GLY A 139 1.34 -12.72 -6.68
CA GLY A 139 2.14 -13.78 -7.29
C GLY A 139 1.24 -14.86 -7.88
N PHE A 140 1.62 -15.40 -9.03
CA PHE A 140 0.84 -16.40 -9.78
C PHE A 140 0.70 -17.77 -9.08
N ASP A 141 1.42 -17.98 -7.96
CA ASP A 141 1.44 -19.23 -7.19
C ASP A 141 2.02 -18.95 -5.79
N TYR A 142 1.98 -19.93 -4.89
CA TYR A 142 2.55 -19.82 -3.55
C TYR A 142 4.07 -19.87 -3.58
N TYR A 143 4.75 -18.94 -2.89
CA TYR A 143 6.21 -18.92 -2.72
C TYR A 143 6.79 -20.21 -2.12
N LYS A 144 5.99 -20.95 -1.37
CA LYS A 144 6.40 -22.23 -0.78
C LYS A 144 6.33 -23.40 -1.77
N ASN A 145 5.69 -23.23 -2.93
CA ASN A 145 5.85 -24.16 -4.04
C ASN A 145 7.23 -23.94 -4.68
N LYS A 146 8.13 -24.89 -4.50
CA LYS A 146 9.52 -24.79 -4.98
C LYS A 146 9.68 -25.09 -6.47
N SER A 147 8.63 -25.53 -7.13
CA SER A 147 8.63 -25.80 -8.58
C SER A 147 8.35 -24.55 -9.43
N THR A 148 8.08 -23.39 -8.81
CA THR A 148 7.82 -22.13 -9.52
C THR A 148 8.70 -21.00 -8.98
N SER A 149 8.83 -19.93 -9.76
CA SER A 149 9.53 -18.70 -9.37
C SER A 149 8.62 -17.67 -8.66
N SER A 150 7.44 -18.11 -8.23
CA SER A 150 6.42 -17.22 -7.70
C SER A 150 6.78 -16.69 -6.31
N VAL A 151 6.26 -15.51 -6.00
CA VAL A 151 6.42 -14.85 -4.70
C VAL A 151 5.10 -14.67 -3.96
N GLY A 152 4.02 -15.32 -4.43
CA GLY A 152 2.70 -15.20 -3.81
C GLY A 152 2.68 -15.70 -2.36
N GLN A 153 1.86 -15.07 -1.53
CA GLN A 153 1.91 -15.18 -0.08
C GLN A 153 3.28 -14.83 0.48
N SER A 154 3.74 -13.62 0.18
CA SER A 154 4.92 -13.07 0.83
C SER A 154 4.77 -11.59 1.15
N LEU A 155 5.60 -11.13 2.07
CA LEU A 155 5.87 -9.71 2.28
C LEU A 155 7.37 -9.50 2.03
N ILE A 156 7.68 -8.73 0.99
CA ILE A 156 9.05 -8.48 0.54
C ILE A 156 9.45 -7.07 0.98
N TYR A 157 10.30 -6.94 2.00
CA TYR A 157 10.62 -5.65 2.62
C TYR A 157 12.04 -5.17 2.30
N TYR A 158 12.23 -3.85 2.22
CA TYR A 158 13.57 -3.27 2.21
C TYR A 158 14.12 -3.26 3.65
N PRO A 159 15.33 -3.82 3.91
CA PRO A 159 15.80 -4.06 5.26
C PRO A 159 16.19 -2.77 5.98
N LYS A 160 15.28 -2.34 6.84
CA LYS A 160 15.46 -1.33 7.89
C LYS A 160 14.81 -1.89 9.16
N ASN A 161 15.40 -1.63 10.33
CA ASN A 161 14.96 -2.27 11.58
C ASN A 161 13.46 -2.03 11.86
N GLY A 162 12.99 -0.80 11.69
CA GLY A 162 11.56 -0.46 11.83
C GLY A 162 10.65 -1.25 10.87
N THR A 163 11.03 -1.33 9.59
CA THR A 163 10.29 -2.11 8.59
C THR A 163 10.17 -3.59 8.95
N LYS A 164 11.27 -4.24 9.38
CA LYS A 164 11.28 -5.67 9.72
C LYS A 164 10.29 -5.99 10.84
N THR A 165 10.25 -5.17 11.88
CA THR A 165 9.37 -5.36 13.04
C THR A 165 7.89 -5.35 12.60
N VAL A 166 7.48 -4.31 11.88
CA VAL A 166 6.08 -4.19 11.42
C VAL A 166 5.74 -5.28 10.40
N ALA A 167 6.64 -5.58 9.47
CA ALA A 167 6.46 -6.64 8.49
C ALA A 167 6.26 -8.02 9.16
N THR A 168 7.02 -8.31 10.22
CA THR A 168 6.87 -9.55 11.00
C THR A 168 5.49 -9.63 11.66
N LYS A 169 5.00 -8.53 12.24
CA LYS A 169 3.67 -8.46 12.85
C LYS A 169 2.54 -8.63 11.83
N ILE A 170 2.68 -8.06 10.62
CA ILE A 170 1.74 -8.25 9.52
C ILE A 170 1.67 -9.73 9.13
N VAL A 171 2.82 -10.35 8.84
CA VAL A 171 2.90 -11.77 8.45
C VAL A 171 2.35 -12.69 9.54
N SER A 172 2.72 -12.46 10.81
CA SER A 172 2.20 -13.21 11.95
C SER A 172 0.68 -13.08 12.06
N THR A 173 0.15 -11.86 11.92
CA THR A 173 -1.30 -11.61 12.00
C THR A 173 -2.08 -12.35 10.92
N LEU A 174 -1.60 -12.33 9.67
CA LEU A 174 -2.22 -13.08 8.57
C LEU A 174 -2.15 -14.59 8.80
N ASN A 175 -0.99 -15.08 9.22
CA ASN A 175 -0.75 -16.52 9.38
C ASN A 175 -1.56 -17.17 10.50
N ARG A 176 -2.10 -16.39 11.46
CA ARG A 176 -3.07 -16.91 12.45
C ARG A 176 -4.35 -17.45 11.81
N GLY A 177 -4.77 -16.88 10.68
CA GLY A 177 -5.98 -17.31 9.96
C GLY A 177 -5.75 -18.39 8.89
N ILE A 178 -4.53 -18.92 8.77
CA ILE A 178 -4.14 -19.85 7.70
C ILE A 178 -3.64 -21.16 8.31
N SER A 179 -4.43 -22.22 8.19
CA SER A 179 -4.07 -23.55 8.70
C SER A 179 -2.98 -24.23 7.87
N SER A 180 -3.12 -24.26 6.54
CA SER A 180 -2.18 -24.93 5.63
C SER A 180 -0.81 -24.25 5.60
N SER A 181 0.23 -24.95 6.04
CA SER A 181 1.60 -24.42 6.15
C SER A 181 2.16 -23.85 4.85
N TYR A 182 1.88 -24.51 3.71
CA TYR A 182 2.33 -24.08 2.38
C TYR A 182 1.63 -22.80 1.88
N LYS A 183 0.45 -22.47 2.42
CA LYS A 183 -0.31 -21.25 2.10
C LYS A 183 0.06 -20.05 2.99
N LYS A 184 0.81 -20.28 4.08
CA LYS A 184 1.21 -19.21 5.00
C LYS A 184 2.15 -18.21 4.32
N PHE A 185 1.96 -16.94 4.65
CA PHE A 185 2.82 -15.84 4.23
C PHE A 185 4.26 -16.03 4.72
N SER A 186 5.20 -15.72 3.84
CA SER A 186 6.64 -15.70 4.13
C SER A 186 7.19 -14.27 4.16
N LEU A 187 8.20 -14.03 4.99
CA LEU A 187 8.91 -12.76 5.01
C LEU A 187 10.16 -12.86 4.11
N LEU A 188 10.24 -12.01 3.10
CA LEU A 188 11.36 -11.97 2.14
C LEU A 188 12.05 -10.62 2.22
N LYS A 189 13.34 -10.58 1.88
CA LYS A 189 14.09 -9.33 1.79
C LYS A 189 14.19 -8.88 0.35
N TYR A 190 14.40 -7.58 0.22
CA TYR A 190 14.81 -6.93 -1.01
C TYR A 190 13.76 -6.99 -2.11
N PRO A 191 12.84 -6.00 -2.16
CA PRO A 191 12.02 -5.82 -3.34
C PRO A 191 12.92 -5.63 -4.57
N VAL A 192 12.42 -6.05 -5.73
CA VAL A 192 13.18 -6.07 -6.99
C VAL A 192 13.73 -4.68 -7.34
N LYS A 193 14.96 -4.60 -7.89
CA LYS A 193 15.55 -3.33 -8.31
C LYS A 193 14.67 -2.64 -9.35
N GLY A 194 14.43 -1.34 -9.16
CA GLY A 194 13.52 -0.55 -10.00
C GLY A 194 12.04 -0.68 -9.63
N SER A 195 11.69 -1.39 -8.55
CA SER A 195 10.36 -1.32 -7.93
C SER A 195 10.20 -0.05 -7.09
N LEU A 196 8.94 0.34 -6.86
CA LEU A 196 8.60 1.48 -6.02
C LEU A 196 9.10 1.27 -4.59
N ALA A 197 8.76 0.12 -3.99
CA ALA A 197 9.18 -0.21 -2.64
C ALA A 197 10.70 -0.24 -2.49
N ARG A 198 11.44 -0.85 -3.44
CA ARG A 198 12.91 -0.87 -3.37
C ARG A 198 13.50 0.53 -3.44
N ALA A 199 13.03 1.35 -4.39
CA ALA A 199 13.54 2.70 -4.56
C ALA A 199 13.25 3.57 -3.34
N ALA A 200 12.03 3.51 -2.80
CA ALA A 200 11.62 4.29 -1.63
C ALA A 200 12.46 3.94 -0.40
N GLY A 201 12.65 2.65 -0.12
CA GLY A 201 13.47 2.21 1.00
C GLY A 201 14.95 2.55 0.83
N GLN A 202 15.50 2.27 -0.34
CA GLN A 202 16.94 2.41 -0.57
C GLN A 202 17.40 3.86 -0.72
N TYR A 203 16.62 4.72 -1.39
CA TYR A 203 17.08 6.06 -1.77
C TYR A 203 16.39 7.20 -1.01
N LEU A 204 15.32 6.91 -0.26
CA LEU A 204 14.61 7.92 0.54
C LEU A 204 14.48 7.50 2.02
N GLY A 205 14.96 6.33 2.42
CA GLY A 205 14.88 5.85 3.79
C GLY A 205 13.45 5.47 4.26
N VAL A 206 12.50 5.35 3.33
CA VAL A 206 11.09 5.00 3.61
C VAL A 206 10.99 3.57 4.12
N ASN A 207 10.19 3.34 5.17
CA ASN A 207 9.88 1.98 5.59
C ASN A 207 8.95 1.35 4.55
N SER A 208 9.45 0.42 3.73
CA SER A 208 8.75 0.03 2.51
C SER A 208 8.79 -1.45 2.22
N PHE A 209 7.71 -1.96 1.64
CA PHE A 209 7.57 -3.35 1.25
C PHE A 209 6.58 -3.54 0.10
N ILE A 210 6.77 -4.64 -0.63
CA ILE A 210 5.76 -5.24 -1.50
C ILE A 210 5.00 -6.28 -0.68
N PHE A 211 3.68 -6.32 -0.83
CA PHE A 211 2.83 -7.33 -0.22
C PHE A 211 2.14 -8.15 -1.31
N GLU A 212 2.45 -9.45 -1.34
CA GLU A 212 2.07 -10.40 -2.38
C GLU A 212 1.00 -11.35 -1.85
N THR A 213 -0.22 -11.29 -2.40
CA THR A 213 -1.15 -12.43 -2.31
C THR A 213 -0.86 -13.44 -3.41
N CYS A 214 -1.07 -14.73 -3.18
CA CYS A 214 -1.12 -15.71 -4.26
C CYS A 214 -2.42 -15.49 -5.04
N ASP A 215 -2.39 -15.66 -6.36
CA ASP A 215 -3.55 -15.48 -7.25
C ASP A 215 -4.55 -16.66 -7.18
N ASN A 216 -4.17 -17.77 -6.52
CA ASN A 216 -4.95 -19.01 -6.41
C ASN A 216 -6.23 -18.91 -5.55
N PRO A 217 -6.24 -18.31 -4.34
CA PRO A 217 -7.49 -18.12 -3.59
C PRO A 217 -8.48 -17.20 -4.32
N SER A 218 -9.76 -17.28 -3.94
CA SER A 218 -10.79 -16.39 -4.48
C SER A 218 -10.42 -14.92 -4.29
N LEU A 219 -10.85 -14.06 -5.22
CA LEU A 219 -10.57 -12.62 -5.15
C LEU A 219 -10.97 -12.01 -3.80
N SER A 220 -12.10 -12.41 -3.24
CA SER A 220 -12.58 -11.88 -1.94
C SER A 220 -11.62 -12.22 -0.80
N VAL A 221 -11.02 -13.42 -0.80
CA VAL A 221 -10.00 -13.83 0.17
C VAL A 221 -8.73 -12.99 -0.01
N ARG A 222 -8.25 -12.83 -1.24
CA ARG A 222 -7.04 -12.05 -1.54
C ARG A 222 -7.20 -10.59 -1.16
N VAL A 223 -8.35 -9.98 -1.50
CA VAL A 223 -8.70 -8.60 -1.09
C VAL A 223 -8.73 -8.47 0.44
N LYS A 224 -9.31 -9.43 1.16
CA LYS A 224 -9.30 -9.43 2.63
C LYS A 224 -7.89 -9.49 3.19
N TYR A 225 -6.98 -10.28 2.62
CA TYR A 225 -5.58 -10.31 3.04
C TYR A 225 -4.86 -8.98 2.81
N GLN A 226 -5.03 -8.37 1.63
CA GLN A 226 -4.48 -7.05 1.31
C GLN A 226 -4.96 -5.98 2.31
N GLN A 227 -6.27 -5.97 2.62
CA GLN A 227 -6.85 -5.08 3.63
C GLN A 227 -6.35 -5.39 5.05
N LEU A 228 -6.24 -6.66 5.44
CA LEU A 228 -5.75 -7.02 6.76
C LEU A 228 -4.28 -6.59 6.95
N ALA A 229 -3.44 -6.71 5.92
CA ALA A 229 -2.08 -6.20 5.95
C ALA A 229 -2.03 -4.67 6.11
N ALA A 230 -2.78 -3.93 5.30
CA ALA A 230 -2.87 -2.47 5.41
C ALA A 230 -3.41 -2.02 6.77
N LYS A 231 -4.47 -2.67 7.28
CA LYS A 231 -5.04 -2.36 8.60
C LYS A 231 -4.07 -2.67 9.73
N THR A 232 -3.32 -3.76 9.62
CA THR A 232 -2.28 -4.12 10.61
C THR A 232 -1.15 -3.09 10.59
N LEU A 233 -0.66 -2.68 9.42
CA LEU A 233 0.29 -1.57 9.28
C LEU A 233 -0.21 -0.31 9.99
N LEU A 234 -1.42 0.15 9.68
CA LEU A 234 -1.97 1.37 10.26
C LEU A 234 -2.16 1.27 11.78
N LYS A 235 -2.56 0.11 12.31
CA LYS A 235 -2.65 -0.14 13.75
C LYS A 235 -1.31 -0.06 14.45
N GLU A 236 -0.27 -0.67 13.88
CA GLU A 236 1.10 -0.61 14.41
C GLU A 236 1.65 0.82 14.47
N LEU A 237 1.15 1.70 13.60
CA LEU A 237 1.49 3.12 13.58
C LEU A 237 0.56 3.98 14.44
N GLY A 238 -0.44 3.38 15.09
CA GLY A 238 -1.48 4.06 15.86
C GLY A 238 -2.41 4.94 15.03
N MET A 239 -2.50 4.70 13.71
CA MET A 239 -3.35 5.44 12.78
C MET A 239 -4.77 4.87 12.68
N TYR A 240 -5.03 3.64 13.13
CA TYR A 240 -6.33 2.96 12.99
C TYR A 240 -6.83 2.39 14.32
#